data_AF-A0A072UIT7-F1
#
_entry.id   AF-A0A072UIT7-F1
#
_cell.length_a   1.000
_cell.length_b   1.000
_cell.length_c   1.000
_cell.angle_alpha   90.00
_cell.angle_beta   90.00
_cell.angle_gamma   90.00
#
_symmetry.space_group_name_H-M   'P 1'
#
loop_
_entity.id
_entity.type
_entity.pdbx_description
1 polymer ?
#
loop_
_entity_poly.entity_id
_entity_poly.type
_entity_poly.pdbx_seq_one_letter_code
_entity_poly.pdbx_strand_id
1 'polypeptide(L)' 'MRLQIGSSCSDVNELKEFSDWILNVGDGNIEDNNDGEAEIEIPDDMLIKNSGDPISSIVNSTYPSLLENMSDISFF' A
#
# COMPACT_ATOMS: atom_id res chain seq x y z
N MET A 1 -1.19 13.48 3.63
CA MET A 1 -0.43 12.25 3.93
C MET A 1 1.05 12.59 3.92
N ARG A 2 1.88 12.07 4.84
CA ARG A 2 3.34 12.29 4.82
C ARG A 2 4.01 11.03 4.27
N LEU A 3 4.68 11.16 3.13
CA LEU A 3 5.41 10.07 2.47
C LEU A 3 6.87 10.05 2.94
N GLN A 4 7.41 8.86 3.19
CA GLN A 4 8.79 8.67 3.60
C GLN A 4 9.58 8.08 2.43
N ILE A 5 10.73 8.67 2.13
CA ILE A 5 11.66 8.18 1.11
C ILE A 5 12.52 7.08 1.71
N GLY A 6 12.55 5.93 1.03
CA GLY A 6 13.52 4.87 1.30
C GLY A 6 14.94 5.26 0.88
N SER A 7 15.92 4.40 1.11
CA SER A 7 17.33 4.72 0.85
C SER A 7 17.79 4.41 -0.57
N SER A 8 16.97 3.73 -1.37
CA SER A 8 17.33 3.25 -2.71
C SER A 8 16.73 4.11 -3.83
N CYS A 9 17.32 4.03 -5.04
CA CYS A 9 16.79 4.73 -6.22
C CYS A 9 15.42 4.18 -6.66
N SER A 10 15.17 2.88 -6.49
CA SER A 10 13.85 2.29 -6.77
C SER A 10 12.80 2.82 -5.80
N ASP A 11 13.14 2.97 -4.51
CA ASP A 11 12.22 3.49 -3.49
C ASP A 11 11.73 4.91 -3.85
N VAL A 12 12.61 5.72 -4.45
CA VAL A 12 12.26 7.09 -4.89
C VAL A 12 11.28 7.05 -6.06
N ASN A 13 11.46 6.12 -7.00
CA ASN A 13 10.57 6.00 -8.16
C ASN A 13 9.19 5.48 -7.75
N GLU A 14 9.15 4.41 -6.94
CA GLU A 14 7.89 3.85 -6.40
C GLU A 14 7.12 4.89 -5.58
N LEU A 15 7.82 5.66 -4.74
CA LEU A 15 7.18 6.72 -3.96
C LEU A 15 6.59 7.81 -4.85
N LYS A 16 7.28 8.16 -5.93
CA LYS A 16 6.79 9.16 -6.88
C LYS A 16 5.54 8.64 -7.59
N GLU A 17 5.55 7.41 -8.08
CA GLU A 17 4.39 6.78 -8.73
C GLU A 17 3.19 6.73 -7.80
N PHE A 18 3.39 6.35 -6.53
CA PHE A 18 2.34 6.38 -5.52
C PHE A 18 1.84 7.80 -5.21
N SER A 19 2.74 8.78 -5.15
CA SER A 19 2.39 10.20 -4.94
C SER A 19 1.50 10.71 -6.06
N ASP A 20 1.90 10.45 -7.31
CA ASP A 20 1.18 10.89 -8.50
C ASP A 20 -0.20 10.21 -8.57
N TRP A 21 -0.31 8.93 -8.20
CA TRP A 21 -1.60 8.24 -8.11
C TRP A 21 -2.54 8.87 -7.08
N ILE A 22 -2.09 9.12 -5.84
CA ILE A 22 -2.92 9.77 -4.81
C ILE A 22 -3.36 11.17 -5.23
N LEU A 23 -2.47 11.94 -5.88
CA LEU A 23 -2.81 13.27 -6.37
C LEU A 23 -3.90 13.20 -7.44
N ASN A 24 -3.78 12.28 -8.40
CA ASN A 24 -4.83 12.08 -9.41
C ASN A 24 -6.18 11.69 -8.79
N VAL A 25 -6.19 10.86 -7.74
CA VAL A 25 -7.40 10.52 -6.98
C VAL A 25 -8.00 11.80 -6.35
N GLY A 26 -7.18 12.58 -5.65
CA GLY A 26 -7.63 13.76 -4.91
C GLY A 26 -8.10 14.90 -5.81
N ASP A 27 -7.49 15.05 -6.98
CA ASP A 27 -7.84 16.06 -7.97
C ASP A 27 -9.09 15.67 -8.79
N GLY A 28 -9.56 14.42 -8.68
CA GLY A 28 -10.68 13.92 -9.48
C GLY A 28 -10.31 13.70 -10.95
N ASN A 29 -9.02 13.56 -11.28
CA ASN A 29 -8.54 13.37 -12.65
C ASN A 29 -8.68 11.91 -13.14
N ILE A 30 -9.10 10.99 -12.26
CA ILE A 30 -9.16 9.54 -12.56
C ILE A 30 -10.41 9.17 -13.36
N GLU A 31 -11.47 9.97 -13.29
CA GLU A 31 -12.70 9.69 -14.04
C GLU A 31 -13.48 10.95 -14.40
N ASP A 32 -14.12 10.91 -15.58
CA ASP A 32 -14.93 11.98 -16.14
C ASP A 32 -16.43 11.64 -15.97
N ASN A 33 -16.76 11.04 -14.83
CA ASN A 33 -18.11 10.59 -14.52
C ASN A 33 -18.87 11.76 -13.91
N ASN A 34 -19.75 12.35 -14.70
CA ASN A 34 -20.56 13.48 -14.25
C ASN A 34 -21.72 13.05 -13.33
N ASP A 35 -21.66 11.86 -12.72
CA ASP A 35 -22.64 11.32 -11.76
C ASP A 35 -22.26 11.59 -10.30
N GLY A 36 -21.05 12.14 -10.06
CA GLY A 36 -20.56 12.45 -8.72
C GLY A 36 -19.95 11.26 -7.99
N GLU A 37 -19.76 10.14 -8.68
CA GLU A 37 -19.04 8.96 -8.21
C GLU A 37 -17.73 8.82 -9.00
N ALA A 38 -16.68 8.32 -8.34
CA ALA A 38 -15.42 8.01 -8.99
C ALA A 38 -15.03 6.58 -8.62
N GLU A 39 -14.86 5.74 -9.63
CA GLU A 39 -14.25 4.43 -9.57
C GLU A 39 -12.73 4.61 -9.56
N ILE A 40 -12.08 4.04 -8.55
CA ILE A 40 -10.63 4.14 -8.36
C ILE A 40 -10.06 2.72 -8.42
N GLU A 41 -9.18 2.49 -9.38
CA GLU A 41 -8.39 1.25 -9.43
C GLU A 41 -7.24 1.35 -8.43
N ILE A 42 -7.21 0.41 -7.48
CA ILE A 42 -6.10 0.27 -6.52
C ILE A 42 -4.97 -0.50 -7.23
N PRO A 43 -3.74 0.04 -7.29
CA PRO A 43 -2.62 -0.63 -7.93
C PRO A 43 -2.32 -2.02 -7.32
N ASP A 44 -1.99 -3.00 -8.18
CA ASP A 44 -1.78 -4.41 -7.80
C ASP A 44 -0.65 -4.63 -6.77
N ASP A 45 0.36 -3.78 -6.79
CA ASP A 45 1.48 -3.74 -5.85
C ASP A 45 1.05 -3.32 -4.44
N MET A 46 -0.07 -2.60 -4.31
CA MET A 46 -0.66 -2.22 -3.03
C MET A 46 -1.60 -3.28 -2.47
N LEU A 47 -1.98 -4.28 -3.27
CA LEU A 47 -2.90 -5.32 -2.86
C LEU A 47 -2.18 -6.40 -2.04
N ILE A 48 -2.73 -6.69 -0.85
CA ILE A 48 -2.34 -7.89 -0.11
C ILE A 48 -2.92 -9.10 -0.85
N LYS A 49 -2.05 -9.87 -1.50
CA LYS A 49 -2.45 -11.07 -2.24
C LYS A 49 -2.98 -12.12 -1.27
N ASN A 50 -4.28 -12.40 -1.35
CA ASN A 50 -4.93 -13.41 -0.53
C ASN A 50 -4.39 -14.80 -0.89
N SER A 51 -3.80 -15.49 0.08
CA SER A 51 -3.28 -16.85 -0.08
C SER A 51 -4.27 -17.94 0.37
N GLY A 52 -5.52 -17.57 0.68
CA GLY A 52 -6.60 -18.47 1.09
C GLY A 52 -7.08 -18.26 2.52
N ASP A 53 -6.23 -17.70 3.38
CA ASP A 53 -6.60 -17.20 4.72
C ASP A 53 -6.29 -15.69 4.81
N PRO A 54 -7.32 -14.83 4.68
CA PRO A 54 -7.15 -13.39 4.70
C PRO A 54 -6.49 -12.86 5.98
N ILE A 55 -6.77 -13.48 7.14
CA ILE A 55 -6.18 -13.03 8.41
C ILE A 55 -4.68 -13.31 8.38
N SER A 56 -4.29 -14.53 8.01
CA SER A 56 -2.87 -14.89 7.87
C SER A 56 -2.15 -14.02 6.83
N SER A 57 -2.80 -13.70 5.70
CA SER A 57 -2.21 -12.79 4.68
C SER A 57 -1.96 -11.38 5.24
N ILE A 58 -2.91 -10.81 5.98
CA ILE A 58 -2.76 -9.49 6.61
C ILE A 58 -1.65 -9.51 7.67
N VAL A 59 -1.64 -10.54 8.53
CA VAL A 59 -0.63 -10.70 9.59
C VAL A 59 0.77 -10.79 9.00
N ASN A 60 0.97 -11.64 7.98
CA ASN A 60 2.28 -11.80 7.34
C ASN A 60 2.74 -10.53 6.59
N SER A 61 1.81 -9.77 6.02
CA SER A 61 2.12 -8.51 5.33
C SER A 61 2.46 -7.38 6.31
N THR A 62 1.82 -7.34 7.48
CA THR A 62 1.98 -6.26 8.46
C THR A 62 3.13 -6.53 9.43
N TYR A 63 3.30 -7.79 9.83
CA TYR A 63 4.32 -8.25 10.76
C TYR A 63 5.13 -9.38 10.10
N PRO A 64 6.05 -9.04 9.18
CA PRO A 64 6.94 -10.02 8.60
C PRO A 64 7.68 -10.77 9.71
N SER A 65 7.81 -12.09 9.58
CA SER A 65 8.50 -12.92 10.56
C SER A 65 7.94 -12.86 11.99
N LEU A 66 6.64 -12.55 12.16
CA LEU A 66 5.98 -12.52 13.47
C LEU A 66 6.25 -13.79 14.30
N LEU A 67 6.10 -14.97 13.68
CA LEU A 67 6.30 -16.26 14.34
C LEU A 67 7.74 -16.46 14.81
N GLU A 68 8.71 -15.98 14.03
CA GLU A 68 10.14 -16.11 14.34
C GLU A 68 10.54 -15.20 15.51
N ASN A 69 9.84 -14.08 15.69
CA ASN A 69 10.13 -13.08 16.70
C ASN A 69 9.17 -13.13 17.90
N MET A 70 8.29 -14.14 18.00
CA MET A 70 7.32 -14.25 19.11
C MET A 70 7.96 -14.25 20.50
N SER A 71 9.19 -14.74 20.63
CA SER A 71 9.93 -14.75 21.90
C SER A 71 10.76 -13.49 22.14
N ASP A 72 10.91 -12.62 21.15
CA ASP A 72 11.65 -11.37 21.28
C ASP A 72 10.71 -10.26 21.74
N ILE A 73 10.84 -9.88 23.01
CA ILE A 73 10.03 -8.81 23.61
C ILE A 73 10.30 -7.46 22.93
N SER A 74 11.49 -7.25 22.36
CA SER A 74 11.86 -5.99 21.71
C SER A 74 11.34 -5.84 20.28
N PHE A 75 10.79 -6.91 19.71
CA PHE A 75 10.16 -6.90 18.39
C PHE A 75 8.78 -6.24 18.39
N PHE A 76 8.09 -6.24 19.54
CA PHE A 76 6.74 -5.69 19.73
C PHE A 76 6.77 -4.31 20.37
#